data_AF-A0A5C6P5W0-F1
#
_entry.id   AF-A0A5C6P5W0-F1
#
_cell.length_a   1.000
_cell.length_b   1.000
_cell.length_c   1.000
_cell.angle_alpha   90.00
_cell.angle_beta   90.00
_cell.angle_gamma   90.00
#
_symmetry.space_group_name_H-M   'P 1'
#
loop_
_entity.id
_entity.type
_entity.pdbx_description
1 polymer ?
#
loop_
_entity_poly.entity_id
_entity_poly.type
_entity_poly.pdbx_seq_one_letter_code
_entity_poly.pdbx_strand_id
1 'polypeptide(L)'
;MKTATLLCIYFTCVLVNSINIEDNARQIFSSGHTNNWAVLVCTSRFWFNYRHVANTLSVYRSVKRLGIPDSHIVLMLADDMACNHRNPKPATVFSHKNMELNVYGDDVEVDYRGYEVTVENFLRVLTGRLPPSTPRSKRLLSDDRSNILIYLTGHGGNGFLKFQDSEEISNVELADAFEQMWQKRR
;
A
#
# COMPACT_ATOMS: atom_id res chain seq x y z
N MET A 1 -25.28 0.65 -68.45
CA MET A 1 -25.55 1.19 -67.10
C MET A 1 -25.18 0.13 -66.09
N LYS A 2 -24.21 0.43 -65.21
CA LYS A 2 -23.58 -0.52 -64.29
C LYS A 2 -24.52 -0.78 -63.11
N THR A 3 -24.92 -2.02 -62.88
CA THR A 3 -25.66 -2.44 -61.68
C THR A 3 -24.66 -2.68 -60.55
N ALA A 4 -24.83 -1.95 -59.44
CA ALA A 4 -23.99 -2.03 -58.26
C ALA A 4 -24.47 -3.17 -57.36
N THR A 5 -23.60 -4.16 -57.13
CA THR A 5 -23.79 -5.21 -56.12
C THR A 5 -23.51 -4.63 -54.74
N LEU A 6 -24.54 -4.48 -53.91
CA LEU A 6 -24.40 -4.05 -52.51
C LEU A 6 -24.10 -5.28 -51.64
N LEU A 7 -22.84 -5.41 -51.19
CA LEU A 7 -22.40 -6.45 -50.27
C LEU A 7 -22.74 -6.00 -48.84
N CYS A 8 -23.83 -6.53 -48.25
CA CYS A 8 -24.11 -6.37 -46.82
C CYS A 8 -23.10 -7.17 -46.01
N ILE A 9 -22.12 -6.50 -45.44
CA ILE A 9 -21.21 -7.08 -44.42
C ILE A 9 -22.03 -7.19 -43.13
N TYR A 10 -22.41 -8.41 -42.76
CA TYR A 10 -22.93 -8.71 -41.42
C TYR A 10 -21.80 -8.49 -40.41
N PHE A 11 -21.88 -7.38 -39.68
CA PHE A 11 -21.02 -7.12 -38.53
C PHE A 11 -21.58 -7.94 -37.35
N THR A 12 -21.08 -9.16 -37.16
CA THR A 12 -21.35 -9.91 -35.93
C THR A 12 -20.64 -9.20 -34.78
N CYS A 13 -21.42 -8.46 -33.99
CA CYS A 13 -20.97 -7.89 -32.74
C CYS A 13 -20.64 -9.04 -31.79
N VAL A 14 -19.35 -9.40 -31.69
CA VAL A 14 -18.85 -10.25 -30.62
C VAL A 14 -19.01 -9.44 -29.33
N LEU A 15 -20.03 -9.77 -28.54
CA LEU A 15 -20.17 -9.32 -27.16
C LEU A 15 -19.01 -9.94 -26.37
N VAL A 16 -17.90 -9.20 -26.28
CA VAL A 16 -16.82 -9.51 -25.36
C VAL A 16 -17.36 -9.27 -23.95
N ASN A 17 -17.29 -10.31 -23.11
CA ASN A 17 -17.72 -10.31 -21.71
C ASN A 17 -17.03 -9.20 -20.89
N SER A 18 -17.65 -8.02 -20.79
CA SER A 18 -17.25 -6.97 -19.83
C SER A 18 -17.87 -7.15 -18.43
N ILE A 19 -18.52 -8.29 -18.16
CA ILE A 19 -19.42 -8.45 -17.00
C ILE A 19 -18.69 -8.91 -15.71
N ASN A 20 -17.46 -9.44 -15.79
CA ASN A 20 -16.82 -10.06 -14.63
C ASN A 20 -16.16 -9.10 -13.61
N ILE A 21 -15.86 -7.85 -13.96
CA ILE A 21 -15.18 -6.93 -13.01
C ILE A 21 -16.19 -6.22 -12.11
N GLU A 22 -17.30 -5.74 -12.66
CA GLU A 22 -18.32 -5.06 -11.88
C GLU A 22 -19.05 -6.00 -10.92
N ASP A 23 -19.31 -7.25 -11.32
CA ASP A 23 -19.99 -8.22 -10.47
C ASP A 23 -19.10 -8.72 -9.32
N ASN A 24 -17.79 -8.93 -9.57
CA ASN A 24 -16.83 -9.23 -8.50
C ASN A 24 -16.67 -8.04 -7.54
N ALA A 25 -16.62 -6.81 -8.05
CA ALA A 25 -16.57 -5.62 -7.21
C ALA A 25 -17.84 -5.50 -6.36
N ARG A 26 -19.02 -5.69 -6.95
CA ARG A 26 -20.31 -5.68 -6.22
C ARG A 26 -20.41 -6.80 -5.20
N GLN A 27 -19.81 -7.96 -5.46
CA GLN A 27 -19.74 -9.06 -4.49
C GLN A 27 -18.79 -8.73 -3.32
N ILE A 28 -17.65 -8.09 -3.58
CA ILE A 28 -16.74 -7.55 -2.56
C ILE A 28 -17.44 -6.46 -1.72
N PHE A 29 -18.25 -5.60 -2.34
CA PHE A 29 -19.00 -4.58 -1.60
C PHE A 29 -20.29 -5.10 -0.94
N SER A 30 -20.77 -6.31 -1.29
CA SER A 30 -21.95 -6.94 -0.69
C SER A 30 -21.61 -7.91 0.46
N SER A 31 -20.37 -8.41 0.54
CA SER A 31 -19.83 -8.93 1.80
C SER A 31 -19.76 -7.76 2.77
N GLY A 32 -20.57 -7.79 3.84
CA GLY A 32 -20.70 -6.71 4.81
C GLY A 32 -19.42 -6.43 5.60
N HIS A 33 -18.44 -5.80 4.96
CA HIS A 33 -17.21 -5.34 5.57
C HIS A 33 -17.54 -4.26 6.61
N THR A 34 -16.88 -4.35 7.76
CA THR A 34 -17.20 -3.48 8.90
C THR A 34 -16.13 -2.42 9.14
N ASN A 35 -14.93 -2.61 8.60
CA ASN A 35 -13.79 -1.73 8.87
C ASN A 35 -12.75 -1.80 7.75
N ASN A 36 -11.98 -0.71 7.60
CA ASN A 36 -10.86 -0.62 6.66
C ASN A 36 -9.56 -0.39 7.43
N TRP A 37 -8.49 -1.03 6.99
CA TRP A 37 -7.12 -0.91 7.51
C TRP A 37 -6.15 -0.55 6.39
N ALA A 38 -5.04 0.07 6.75
CA ALA A 38 -3.92 0.31 5.84
C ALA A 38 -2.59 -0.11 6.47
N VAL A 39 -1.73 -0.78 5.69
CA VAL A 39 -0.34 -1.06 6.03
C VAL A 39 0.53 -0.39 4.97
N LEU A 40 1.24 0.66 5.36
CA LEU A 40 1.97 1.55 4.45
C LEU A 40 3.46 1.48 4.76
N VAL A 41 4.29 1.03 3.82
CA VAL A 41 5.69 0.73 4.06
C VAL A 41 6.59 1.41 3.03
N CYS A 42 7.45 2.32 3.48
CA CYS A 42 8.64 2.74 2.74
C CYS A 42 9.83 1.88 3.17
N THR A 43 10.34 1.05 2.28
CA THR A 43 11.40 0.09 2.59
C THR A 43 12.80 0.64 2.33
N SER A 44 12.92 1.80 1.69
CA SER A 44 14.19 2.39 1.26
C SER A 44 14.72 3.46 2.21
N ARG A 45 16.06 3.57 2.26
CA ARG A 45 16.79 4.57 3.04
C ARG A 45 17.59 5.51 2.15
N PHE A 46 18.15 6.55 2.76
CA PHE A 46 19.00 7.56 2.15
C PHE A 46 18.28 8.58 1.29
N TRP A 47 18.87 9.78 1.24
CA TRP A 47 18.30 10.96 0.57
C TRP A 47 17.95 10.75 -0.91
N PHE A 48 18.74 9.98 -1.66
CA PHE A 48 18.46 9.72 -3.08
C PHE A 48 17.18 8.88 -3.31
N ASN A 49 16.63 8.30 -2.25
CA ASN A 49 15.35 7.58 -2.24
C ASN A 49 14.20 8.40 -1.65
N TYR A 50 14.34 9.72 -1.53
CA TYR A 50 13.32 10.65 -1.02
C TYR A 50 11.90 10.36 -1.54
N ARG A 51 11.79 10.01 -2.83
CA ARG A 51 10.51 9.69 -3.50
C ARG A 51 9.73 8.57 -2.81
N HIS A 52 10.40 7.56 -2.23
CA HIS A 52 9.71 6.44 -1.59
C HIS A 52 9.01 6.91 -0.30
N VAL A 53 9.68 7.73 0.52
CA VAL A 53 9.06 8.34 1.71
C VAL A 53 7.94 9.30 1.31
N ALA A 54 8.16 10.16 0.30
CA ALA A 54 7.15 11.08 -0.19
C ALA A 54 5.89 10.36 -0.73
N ASN A 55 6.08 9.23 -1.42
CA ASN A 55 4.99 8.39 -1.92
C ASN A 55 4.18 7.78 -0.76
N THR A 56 4.84 7.15 0.21
CA THR A 56 4.14 6.55 1.36
C THR A 56 3.35 7.59 2.15
N LEU A 57 3.95 8.77 2.39
CA LEU A 57 3.27 9.87 3.08
C LEU A 57 2.09 10.43 2.27
N SER A 58 2.19 10.46 0.94
CA SER A 58 1.08 10.86 0.07
C SER A 58 -0.10 9.88 0.17
N VAL A 59 0.18 8.56 0.22
CA VAL A 59 -0.83 7.53 0.42
C VAL A 59 -1.43 7.63 1.83
N TYR A 60 -0.59 7.79 2.87
CA TYR A 60 -1.02 7.98 4.26
C TYR A 60 -2.00 9.14 4.39
N ARG A 61 -1.66 10.31 3.85
CA ARG A 61 -2.56 11.46 3.84
C ARG A 61 -3.86 11.18 3.09
N SER A 62 -3.79 10.43 1.99
CA SER A 62 -4.97 10.10 1.19
C SER A 62 -5.92 9.17 1.94
N VAL A 63 -5.41 8.11 2.57
CA VAL A 63 -6.25 7.18 3.34
C VAL A 63 -6.87 7.85 4.57
N LYS A 64 -6.14 8.74 5.25
CA LYS A 64 -6.69 9.57 6.35
C LYS A 64 -7.83 10.46 5.86
N ARG A 65 -7.62 11.16 4.73
CA ARG A 65 -8.66 12.01 4.12
C ARG A 65 -9.90 11.23 3.68
N LEU A 66 -9.74 9.95 3.34
CA LEU A 66 -10.84 9.05 2.98
C LEU A 66 -11.50 8.38 4.21
N GLY A 67 -11.07 8.72 5.43
CA GLY A 67 -11.74 8.33 6.67
C GLY A 67 -11.15 7.13 7.40
N ILE A 68 -9.96 6.63 7.01
CA ILE A 68 -9.24 5.63 7.81
C ILE A 68 -8.51 6.35 8.96
N PRO A 69 -8.85 6.10 10.23
CA PRO A 69 -8.19 6.74 11.37
C PRO A 69 -6.78 6.18 11.59
N ASP A 70 -5.91 6.92 12.28
CA ASP A 70 -4.53 6.47 12.60
C ASP A 70 -4.50 5.14 13.34
N SER A 71 -5.48 4.89 14.21
CA SER A 71 -5.58 3.60 14.90
C SER A 71 -5.75 2.39 13.97
N HIS A 72 -6.06 2.61 12.69
CA HIS A 72 -6.24 1.61 11.64
C HIS A 72 -5.16 1.68 10.54
N ILE A 73 -4.13 2.51 10.73
CA ILE A 73 -3.03 2.67 9.79
C ILE A 73 -1.76 2.23 10.49
N VAL A 74 -1.05 1.25 9.93
CA VAL A 74 0.31 0.90 10.35
C VAL A 74 1.27 1.57 9.37
N LEU A 75 2.00 2.58 9.82
CA LEU A 75 2.98 3.31 9.00
C LEU A 75 4.42 2.91 9.35
N MET A 76 5.15 2.42 8.34
CA MET A 76 6.56 2.04 8.46
C MET A 76 7.42 2.90 7.53
N LEU A 77 8.34 3.70 8.08
CA LEU A 77 9.27 4.53 7.32
C LEU A 77 10.72 4.17 7.66
N ALA A 78 11.43 3.57 6.69
CA ALA A 78 12.82 3.15 6.89
C ALA A 78 13.81 4.32 7.06
N ASP A 79 13.42 5.54 6.72
CA ASP A 79 14.24 6.75 6.90
C ASP A 79 13.33 7.98 7.01
N ASP A 80 13.82 9.04 7.66
CA ASP A 80 13.07 10.28 7.89
C ASP A 80 13.64 11.40 7.01
N MET A 81 12.94 11.69 5.91
CA MET A 81 13.33 12.75 4.97
C MET A 81 13.06 14.15 5.54
N ALA A 82 12.12 14.31 6.48
CA ALA A 82 11.81 15.59 7.09
C ALA A 82 12.95 16.06 8.00
N CYS A 83 13.59 15.12 8.69
CA CYS A 83 14.75 15.36 9.58
C CYS A 83 16.12 15.19 8.90
N ASN A 84 16.17 14.89 7.60
CA ASN A 84 17.42 14.64 6.90
C ASN A 84 18.25 15.93 6.74
N HIS A 85 19.56 15.87 7.01
CA HIS A 85 20.45 17.04 6.90
C HIS A 85 20.57 17.61 5.47
N ARG A 86 20.24 16.81 4.44
CA ARG A 86 20.23 17.27 3.04
C ARG A 86 18.93 17.98 2.66
N ASN A 87 17.92 17.97 3.54
CA ASN A 87 16.65 18.60 3.27
C ASN A 87 16.76 20.13 3.38
N PRO A 88 16.62 20.90 2.28
CA PRO A 88 16.69 22.35 2.33
C PRO A 88 15.48 22.98 3.04
N LYS A 89 14.41 22.21 3.27
CA LYS A 89 13.20 22.63 3.99
C LYS A 89 12.95 21.69 5.17
N PRO A 90 13.57 21.95 6.33
CA PRO A 90 13.42 21.11 7.52
C PRO A 90 11.97 20.88 7.90
N ALA A 91 11.67 19.71 8.47
CA ALA A 91 10.32 19.31 8.91
C ALA A 91 9.27 19.24 7.78
N THR A 92 9.69 19.17 6.52
CA THR A 92 8.76 19.07 5.39
C THR A 92 9.15 17.98 4.40
N VAL A 93 8.15 17.36 3.78
CA VAL A 93 8.30 16.44 2.66
C VAL A 93 7.30 16.82 1.56
N PHE A 94 7.73 16.88 0.30
CA PHE A 94 6.88 17.25 -0.83
C PHE A 94 6.89 16.15 -1.89
N SER A 95 5.72 15.72 -2.36
CA SER A 95 5.61 14.75 -3.47
C SER A 95 5.56 15.39 -4.86
N HIS A 96 5.50 16.73 -4.93
CA HIS A 96 5.42 17.47 -6.18
C HIS A 96 6.46 18.61 -6.23
N LYS A 97 6.98 18.89 -7.44
CA LYS A 97 8.03 19.90 -7.66
C LYS A 97 7.63 21.31 -7.22
N ASN A 98 6.35 21.65 -7.38
CA ASN A 98 5.83 22.97 -6.99
C ASN A 98 5.69 23.15 -5.47
N MET A 99 5.89 22.09 -4.68
CA MET A 99 5.83 22.11 -3.21
C MET A 99 4.52 22.67 -2.64
N GLU A 100 3.40 22.47 -3.36
CA GLU A 100 2.07 22.97 -3.00
C GLU A 100 1.52 22.30 -1.74
N LEU A 101 1.97 21.08 -1.43
CA LEU A 101 1.48 20.29 -0.31
C LEU A 101 2.62 19.60 0.43
N ASN A 102 2.83 19.98 1.69
CA ASN A 102 3.67 19.22 2.62
C ASN A 102 2.94 17.93 3.02
N VAL A 103 3.46 16.78 2.59
CA VAL A 103 2.90 15.45 2.88
C VAL A 103 3.36 14.89 4.23
N TYR A 104 4.38 15.48 4.85
CA TYR A 104 4.75 15.17 6.23
C TYR A 104 3.76 15.82 7.21
N GLY A 105 3.51 17.13 7.09
CA GLY A 105 2.55 17.85 7.94
C GLY A 105 2.82 17.68 9.45
N ASP A 106 1.82 17.98 10.27
CA ASP A 106 1.92 17.92 11.74
C ASP A 106 1.27 16.65 12.35
N ASP A 107 0.66 15.82 11.51
CA ASP A 107 -0.30 14.77 11.92
C ASP A 107 0.10 13.39 11.36
N VAL A 108 1.40 13.17 11.16
CA VAL A 108 1.94 11.87 10.74
C VAL A 108 2.38 11.07 11.95
N GLU A 109 1.68 9.98 12.20
CA GLU A 109 1.99 8.98 13.22
C GLU A 109 2.81 7.85 12.58
N VAL A 110 4.12 7.81 12.86
CA VAL A 110 5.00 6.74 12.36
C VAL A 110 5.13 5.64 13.41
N ASP A 111 4.61 4.45 13.12
CA ASP A 111 4.66 3.32 14.03
C ASP A 111 6.06 2.69 14.06
N TYR A 112 6.60 2.33 12.89
CA TYR A 112 7.91 1.70 12.79
C TYR A 112 8.88 2.67 12.11
N ARG A 113 9.91 3.09 12.85
CA ARG A 113 10.87 4.11 12.41
C ARG A 113 12.24 3.49 12.15
N GLY A 114 12.87 3.88 11.05
CA GLY A 114 14.27 3.59 10.79
C GLY A 114 14.58 2.10 10.84
N TYR A 115 15.42 1.70 11.79
CA TYR A 115 15.85 0.31 11.99
C TYR A 115 14.73 -0.66 12.35
N GLU A 116 13.58 -0.18 12.81
CA GLU A 116 12.42 -1.05 13.07
C GLU A 116 11.72 -1.54 11.80
N VAL A 117 12.02 -0.96 10.63
CA VAL A 117 11.42 -1.34 9.34
C VAL A 117 12.17 -2.52 8.73
N THR A 118 11.97 -3.70 9.29
CA THR A 118 12.60 -4.95 8.83
C THR A 118 11.57 -5.85 8.15
N VAL A 119 12.06 -6.81 7.36
CA VAL A 119 11.20 -7.86 6.76
C VAL A 119 10.44 -8.61 7.86
N GLU A 120 11.14 -8.96 8.94
CA GLU A 120 10.56 -9.67 10.08
C GLU A 120 9.39 -8.89 10.73
N ASN A 121 9.58 -7.61 11.03
CA ASN A 121 8.53 -6.82 11.66
C ASN A 121 7.32 -6.67 10.75
N PHE A 122 7.54 -6.45 9.45
CA PHE A 122 6.46 -6.38 8.47
C PHE A 122 5.65 -7.69 8.42
N LEU A 123 6.32 -8.83 8.29
CA LEU A 123 5.66 -10.14 8.30
C LEU A 123 4.93 -10.46 9.61
N ARG A 124 5.50 -10.06 10.76
CA ARG A 124 4.86 -10.22 12.07
C ARG A 124 3.59 -9.37 12.22
N VAL A 125 3.58 -8.16 11.67
CA VAL A 125 2.37 -7.31 11.61
C VAL A 125 1.28 -8.00 10.80
N LEU A 126 1.59 -8.44 9.58
CA LEU A 126 0.62 -9.12 8.71
C LEU A 126 0.05 -10.39 9.35
N THR A 127 0.92 -11.24 9.88
CA THR A 127 0.53 -12.54 10.45
C THR A 127 0.00 -12.47 11.88
N GLY A 128 0.07 -11.29 12.53
CA GLY A 128 -0.30 -11.06 13.92
C GLY A 128 0.61 -11.73 14.95
N ARG A 129 1.82 -12.16 14.56
CA ARG A 129 2.80 -12.83 15.44
C ARG A 129 3.62 -11.80 16.21
N LEU A 130 2.95 -10.97 17.00
CA LEU A 130 3.55 -9.90 17.81
C LEU A 130 3.49 -10.27 19.31
N PRO A 131 4.55 -9.96 20.10
CA PRO A 131 4.53 -10.15 21.55
C PRO A 131 3.31 -9.50 22.21
N PRO A 132 2.76 -10.03 23.32
CA PRO A 132 1.64 -9.40 24.04
C PRO A 132 1.92 -7.97 24.52
N SER A 133 3.19 -7.62 24.74
CA SER A 133 3.65 -6.28 25.13
C SER A 133 3.67 -5.26 23.99
N THR A 134 3.51 -5.67 22.72
CA THR A 134 3.52 -4.73 21.59
C THR A 134 2.36 -3.72 21.73
N PRO A 135 2.64 -2.40 21.59
CA PRO A 135 1.60 -1.37 21.66
C PRO A 135 0.49 -1.58 20.62
N ARG A 136 -0.71 -1.05 20.89
CA ARG A 136 -1.85 -1.18 19.98
C ARG A 136 -1.59 -0.55 18.60
N SER A 137 -0.92 0.60 18.54
CA SER A 137 -0.63 1.29 17.27
C SER A 137 0.26 0.46 16.34
N LYS A 138 1.15 -0.35 16.91
CA LYS A 138 2.05 -1.27 16.20
C LYS A 138 1.38 -2.61 15.82
N ARG A 139 0.05 -2.71 15.83
CA ARG A 139 -0.67 -3.96 15.54
C ARG A 139 -1.69 -3.76 14.43
N LEU A 140 -1.73 -4.73 13.52
CA LEU A 140 -2.86 -4.92 12.62
C LEU A 140 -3.92 -5.76 13.35
N LEU A 141 -5.03 -5.14 13.75
CA LEU A 141 -6.14 -5.78 14.49
C LEU A 141 -7.35 -6.03 13.58
N SER A 142 -7.08 -6.53 12.38
CA SER A 142 -8.08 -6.91 11.38
C SER A 142 -8.78 -8.23 11.71
N ASP A 143 -9.97 -8.40 11.15
CA ASP A 143 -10.84 -9.57 11.30
C ASP A 143 -11.41 -10.03 9.93
N ASP A 144 -12.31 -11.01 9.97
CA ASP A 144 -12.91 -11.63 8.80
C ASP A 144 -13.85 -10.69 8.00
N ARG A 145 -14.05 -9.47 8.50
CA ARG A 145 -14.84 -8.41 7.86
C ARG A 145 -14.02 -7.14 7.62
N SER A 146 -12.70 -7.21 7.76
CA SER A 146 -11.77 -6.12 7.44
C SER A 146 -11.44 -6.09 5.95
N ASN A 147 -11.34 -4.88 5.38
CA ASN A 147 -10.62 -4.63 4.14
C ASN A 147 -9.24 -4.05 4.46
N ILE A 148 -8.19 -4.56 3.83
CA ILE A 148 -6.82 -4.16 4.12
C ILE A 148 -6.14 -3.66 2.86
N LEU A 149 -5.73 -2.39 2.86
CA LEU A 149 -4.85 -1.84 1.85
C LEU A 149 -3.40 -2.05 2.27
N ILE A 150 -2.62 -2.77 1.48
CA ILE A 150 -1.17 -2.92 1.70
C ILE A 150 -0.46 -2.15 0.59
N TYR A 151 0.31 -1.14 0.97
CA TYR A 151 1.10 -0.31 0.05
C TYR A 151 2.58 -0.42 0.40
N LEU A 152 3.36 -0.96 -0.53
CA LEU A 152 4.81 -1.07 -0.41
C LEU A 152 5.48 -0.19 -1.46
N THR A 153 6.48 0.60 -1.06
CA THR A 153 7.32 1.36 -1.99
C THR A 153 8.78 1.24 -1.62
N GLY A 154 9.59 0.96 -2.62
CA GLY A 154 11.02 0.71 -2.47
C GLY A 154 11.64 0.22 -3.77
N HIS A 155 12.87 -0.25 -3.67
CA HIS A 155 13.54 -0.91 -4.79
C HIS A 155 13.19 -2.39 -4.80
N GLY A 156 12.92 -2.93 -5.98
CA GLY A 156 12.67 -4.35 -6.17
C GLY A 156 13.37 -4.88 -7.41
N GLY A 157 13.35 -6.19 -7.54
CA GLY A 157 13.85 -6.91 -8.70
C GLY A 157 12.97 -8.12 -9.01
N ASN A 158 13.51 -9.07 -9.77
CA ASN A 158 12.76 -10.27 -10.09
C ASN A 158 12.54 -11.12 -8.83
N GLY A 159 11.30 -11.19 -8.35
CA GLY A 159 10.91 -12.02 -7.21
C GLY A 159 11.24 -11.45 -5.83
N PHE A 160 11.66 -10.19 -5.71
CA PHE A 160 11.96 -9.60 -4.39
C PHE A 160 11.73 -8.09 -4.31
N LEU A 161 11.56 -7.59 -3.09
CA LEU A 161 11.60 -6.17 -2.72
C LEU A 161 12.65 -5.96 -1.62
N LYS A 162 13.53 -4.97 -1.78
CA LYS A 162 14.59 -4.65 -0.82
C LYS A 162 14.04 -3.92 0.40
N PHE A 163 14.58 -4.25 1.58
CA PHE A 163 14.38 -3.59 2.86
C PHE A 163 15.72 -3.04 3.39
N GLN A 164 15.74 -1.76 3.73
CA GLN A 164 16.88 -1.04 4.29
C GLN A 164 18.21 -1.17 3.52
N ASP A 165 18.17 -1.52 2.23
CA ASP A 165 19.33 -1.75 1.34
C ASP A 165 20.12 -3.05 1.57
N SER A 166 19.86 -3.78 2.66
CA SER A 166 20.60 -5.01 3.03
C SER A 166 19.76 -6.29 3.02
N GLU A 167 18.45 -6.17 3.25
CA GLU A 167 17.54 -7.30 3.31
C GLU A 167 16.61 -7.32 2.10
N GLU A 168 16.00 -8.46 1.83
CA GLU A 168 15.03 -8.65 0.75
C GLU A 168 13.87 -9.48 1.28
N ILE A 169 12.64 -9.07 0.96
CA ILE A 169 11.46 -9.94 1.08
C ILE A 169 11.19 -10.55 -0.29
N SER A 170 11.10 -11.87 -0.35
CA SER A 170 10.77 -12.60 -1.58
C SER A 170 9.27 -12.58 -1.85
N ASN A 171 8.90 -12.82 -3.11
CA ASN A 171 7.51 -13.04 -3.50
C ASN A 171 6.89 -14.27 -2.81
N VAL A 172 7.68 -15.29 -2.50
CA VAL A 172 7.23 -16.50 -1.80
C VAL A 172 6.87 -16.16 -0.35
N GLU A 173 7.74 -15.45 0.38
CA GLU A 173 7.46 -15.04 1.76
C GLU A 173 6.24 -14.14 1.86
N LEU A 174 6.04 -13.25 0.88
CA LEU A 174 4.87 -12.38 0.84
C LEU A 174 3.59 -13.18 0.54
N ALA A 175 3.64 -14.14 -0.39
CA ALA A 175 2.51 -15.02 -0.68
C ALA A 175 2.13 -15.87 0.54
N ASP A 176 3.11 -16.45 1.23
CA ASP A 176 2.91 -17.23 2.46
C ASP A 176 2.32 -16.39 3.59
N ALA A 177 2.68 -15.10 3.67
CA ALA A 177 2.08 -14.18 4.64
C ALA A 177 0.60 -13.94 4.37
N PHE A 178 0.23 -13.72 3.10
CA PHE A 178 -1.18 -13.53 2.71
C PHE A 178 -2.00 -14.81 2.87
N GLU A 179 -1.44 -15.97 2.55
CA GLU A 179 -2.08 -17.25 2.80
C GLU A 179 -2.38 -17.43 4.30
N GLN A 180 -1.42 -17.09 5.17
CA GLN A 180 -1.63 -17.14 6.62
C GLN A 180 -2.68 -16.14 7.12
N MET A 181 -2.76 -14.94 6.52
CA MET A 181 -3.83 -13.98 6.84
C MET A 181 -5.20 -14.56 6.48
N TRP A 182 -5.31 -15.12 5.28
CA TRP A 182 -6.54 -15.76 4.80
C TRP A 182 -6.97 -16.94 5.69
N GLN A 183 -6.06 -17.87 6.00
CA GLN A 183 -6.34 -19.02 6.87
C GLN A 183 -6.81 -18.61 8.27
N LYS A 184 -6.27 -17.51 8.80
CA LYS A 184 -6.65 -16.96 10.11
C LYS A 184 -7.87 -16.06 10.06
N ARG A 185 -8.44 -15.81 8.87
CA ARG A 185 -9.57 -14.90 8.62
C ARG A 185 -9.34 -13.51 9.23
N ARG A 186 -8.24 -12.87 8.82
CA ARG A 186 -7.81 -11.56 9.27
C ARG A 186 -7.21 -10.75 8.14
#